data_AF-A0A7K4NMK0-F1
#
_entry.id   AF-A0A7K4NMK0-F1
#
_cell.length_a   1.000
_cell.length_b   1.000
_cell.length_c   1.000
_cell.angle_alpha   90.00
_cell.angle_beta   90.00
_cell.angle_gamma   90.00
#
_symmetry.space_group_name_H-M   'P 1'
#
loop_
_entity.id
_entity.type
_entity.pdbx_description
1 polymer ?
#
loop_
_entity_poly.entity_id
_entity_poly.type
_entity_poly.pdbx_seq_one_letter_code
_entity_poly.pdbx_strand_id
1 'polypeptide(L)'
;MELREKYPVSKTYEILDGFDIHRTSAQIFAIVKIFDKIKNRTDIRFYRWFNKHGEWKIPQWGISIIDHPEIFTPDVINRISKLKEKPNAETGGSYNGK
;
A
#
# COMPACT_ATOMS: atom_id res chain seq x y z
N MET A 1 -9.21 4.89 -11.91
CA MET A 1 -9.51 3.89 -10.87
C MET A 1 -8.92 4.41 -9.58
N GLU A 2 -9.75 4.61 -8.58
CA GLU A 2 -9.31 5.09 -7.27
C GLU A 2 -8.39 4.05 -6.62
N LEU A 3 -7.38 4.48 -5.84
CA LEU A 3 -6.47 3.53 -5.17
C LEU A 3 -7.23 2.54 -4.27
N ARG A 4 -8.35 2.97 -3.70
CA ARG A 4 -9.23 2.14 -2.87
C ARG A 4 -10.01 1.07 -3.64
N GLU A 5 -10.31 1.30 -4.91
CA GLU A 5 -10.88 0.28 -5.79
C GLU A 5 -9.80 -0.73 -6.21
N LYS A 6 -8.58 -0.23 -6.44
CA LYS A 6 -7.42 -1.05 -6.85
C LYS A 6 -6.91 -1.97 -5.73
N TYR A 7 -6.91 -1.47 -4.49
CA TYR A 7 -6.37 -2.12 -3.30
C TYR A 7 -7.44 -2.12 -2.18
N PRO A 8 -8.37 -3.08 -2.20
CA PRO A 8 -9.46 -3.10 -1.25
C PRO A 8 -8.97 -3.47 0.16
N VAL A 9 -8.78 -2.46 1.01
CA VAL A 9 -8.39 -2.63 2.43
C VAL A 9 -9.47 -2.13 3.39
N SER A 10 -9.33 -2.49 4.67
CA SER A 10 -10.18 -1.99 5.76
C SER A 10 -10.37 -0.47 5.69
N LYS A 11 -11.57 0.02 6.08
CA LYS A 11 -11.88 1.46 6.14
C LYS A 11 -11.03 2.22 7.15
N THR A 12 -10.41 1.52 8.10
CA THR A 12 -9.48 2.07 9.08
C THR A 12 -8.17 2.53 8.46
N TYR A 13 -7.89 2.14 7.22
CA TYR A 13 -6.69 2.51 6.47
C TYR A 13 -7.01 3.47 5.33
N GLU A 14 -6.15 4.47 5.20
CA GLU A 14 -6.05 5.31 4.02
C GLU A 14 -4.91 4.79 3.15
N ILE A 15 -5.12 4.73 1.83
CA ILE A 15 -4.14 4.20 0.89
C ILE A 15 -3.38 5.39 0.28
N LEU A 16 -2.07 5.41 0.48
CA LEU A 16 -1.21 6.50 0.05
C LEU A 16 -0.55 6.21 -1.31
N ASP A 17 -0.10 4.97 -1.51
CA ASP A 17 0.49 4.48 -2.76
C ASP A 17 0.45 2.94 -2.77
N GLY A 18 0.71 2.33 -3.92
CA GLY A 18 0.89 0.89 -4.00
C GLY A 18 1.30 0.42 -5.38
N PHE A 19 1.96 -0.73 -5.42
CA PHE A 19 2.29 -1.39 -6.68
C PHE A 19 1.94 -2.87 -6.65
N ASP A 20 1.50 -3.35 -7.81
CA ASP A 20 1.17 -4.76 -8.00
C ASP A 20 2.47 -5.55 -8.19
N ILE A 21 2.60 -6.65 -7.44
CA ILE A 21 3.58 -7.69 -7.73
C ILE A 21 2.98 -8.64 -8.77
N HIS A 22 1.71 -8.96 -8.63
CA HIS A 22 0.96 -9.83 -9.53
C HIS A 22 -0.54 -9.52 -9.43
N ARG A 23 -1.24 -9.44 -10.58
CA ARG A 23 -2.69 -9.23 -10.64
C ARG A 23 -3.32 -10.08 -11.74
N THR A 24 -4.33 -10.84 -11.37
CA THR A 24 -5.21 -11.62 -12.26
C THR A 24 -6.66 -11.39 -11.87
N SER A 25 -7.60 -11.99 -12.61
CA SER A 25 -9.02 -12.00 -12.24
C SER A 25 -9.29 -12.75 -10.93
N ALA A 26 -8.42 -13.68 -10.54
CA ALA A 26 -8.59 -14.51 -9.35
C ALA A 26 -7.80 -14.01 -8.12
N GLN A 27 -6.64 -13.38 -8.31
CA GLN A 27 -5.74 -13.01 -7.21
C GLN A 27 -5.05 -11.67 -7.44
N ILE A 28 -4.79 -10.96 -6.35
CA ILE A 28 -3.91 -9.78 -6.32
C ILE A 28 -2.84 -10.02 -5.25
N PHE A 29 -1.59 -9.71 -5.60
CA PHE A 29 -0.49 -9.56 -4.66
C PHE A 29 0.10 -8.17 -4.86
N ALA A 30 0.17 -7.39 -3.79
CA ALA A 30 0.65 -6.01 -3.89
C ALA A 30 1.38 -5.57 -2.63
N ILE A 31 2.28 -4.62 -2.81
CA ILE A 31 2.82 -3.80 -1.72
C ILE A 31 2.02 -2.50 -1.69
N VAL A 32 1.46 -2.17 -0.54
CA VAL A 32 0.61 -0.99 -0.37
C VAL A 32 1.14 -0.16 0.79
N LYS A 33 1.38 1.12 0.52
CA LYS A 33 1.67 2.14 1.53
C LYS A 33 0.35 2.66 2.06
N ILE A 34 0.14 2.51 3.36
CA ILE A 34 -1.08 2.92 4.04
C ILE A 34 -0.77 3.88 5.18
N PHE A 35 -1.77 4.67 5.55
CA PHE A 35 -1.81 5.35 6.84
C PHE A 35 -2.76 4.62 7.78
N ASP A 36 -2.22 4.12 8.89
CA ASP A 36 -2.99 3.47 9.95
C ASP A 36 -3.54 4.53 10.90
N LYS A 37 -4.85 4.82 10.78
CA LYS A 37 -5.51 5.86 11.57
C LYS A 37 -5.55 5.54 13.07
N ILE A 38 -5.51 4.26 13.45
CA ILE A 38 -5.55 3.85 14.86
C ILE A 38 -4.18 4.03 15.49
N LYS A 39 -3.12 3.62 14.77
CA LYS A 39 -1.73 3.74 15.24
C LYS A 39 -1.09 5.10 14.95
N ASN A 40 -1.76 5.96 14.20
CA ASN A 40 -1.27 7.25 13.73
C ASN A 40 0.12 7.16 13.06
N ARG A 41 0.32 6.17 12.19
CA ARG A 41 1.60 5.97 11.47
C ARG A 41 1.40 5.53 10.03
N THR A 42 2.37 5.87 9.18
CA THR A 42 2.49 5.26 7.86
C THR A 42 3.10 3.87 7.99
N ASP A 43 2.59 2.95 7.19
CA ASP A 43 3.06 1.57 7.11
C ASP A 43 3.13 1.11 5.66
N ILE A 44 3.98 0.13 5.38
CA ILE A 44 4.10 -0.50 4.06
C ILE A 44 3.83 -1.98 4.25
N ARG A 45 2.75 -2.45 3.62
CA ARG A 45 2.25 -3.81 3.84
C ARG A 45 2.20 -4.61 2.55
N PHE A 46 2.60 -5.87 2.67
CA PHE A 46 2.28 -6.88 1.67
C PHE A 46 0.87 -7.40 1.92
N TYR A 47 0.09 -7.41 0.85
CA TYR A 47 -1.27 -7.92 0.86
C TYR A 47 -1.46 -8.97 -0.23
N ARG A 48 -2.33 -9.93 0.09
CA ARG A 48 -2.82 -10.94 -0.83
C ARG A 48 -4.36 -10.94 -0.80
N TRP A 49 -4.96 -10.75 -1.96
CA TRP A 49 -6.41 -10.83 -2.14
C TRP A 49 -6.77 -12.01 -3.01
N PHE A 50 -7.94 -12.56 -2.74
CA PHE A 50 -8.58 -13.57 -3.56
C PHE A 50 -9.94 -13.06 -4.00
N ASN A 51 -10.24 -13.21 -5.28
CA ASN A 51 -11.57 -13.00 -5.81
C ASN A 51 -12.38 -14.28 -5.60
N LYS A 52 -13.54 -14.17 -4.97
CA LYS A 52 -14.49 -15.27 -4.86
C LYS A 52 -15.82 -14.80 -5.46
N HIS A 53 -16.19 -15.38 -6.61
CA HIS A 53 -17.44 -15.09 -7.32
C HIS A 53 -17.64 -13.61 -7.72
N GLY A 54 -16.57 -12.92 -8.14
CA GLY A 54 -16.61 -11.52 -8.56
C GLY A 54 -16.30 -10.52 -7.45
N GLU A 55 -16.27 -10.96 -6.18
CA GLU A 55 -15.99 -10.11 -5.03
C GLU A 55 -14.58 -10.32 -4.48
N TRP A 56 -13.84 -9.23 -4.27
CA TRP A 56 -12.55 -9.26 -3.60
C TRP A 56 -12.72 -9.38 -2.09
N LYS A 57 -12.24 -10.49 -1.51
CA LYS A 57 -12.21 -10.61 -0.05
C LYS A 57 -11.20 -9.61 0.52
N ILE A 58 -11.69 -8.68 1.32
CA ILE A 58 -10.85 -7.74 2.05
C ILE A 58 -10.05 -8.52 3.10
N PRO A 59 -8.71 -8.54 3.03
CA PRO A 59 -7.89 -9.19 4.03
C PRO A 59 -8.02 -8.42 5.35
N GLN A 60 -8.24 -9.16 6.45
CA GLN A 60 -8.26 -8.59 7.80
C GLN A 60 -6.90 -7.97 8.19
N TRP A 61 -5.81 -8.45 7.61
CA TRP A 61 -4.44 -8.12 7.95
C TRP A 61 -3.55 -8.24 6.71
N GLY A 62 -2.59 -7.33 6.59
CA GLY A 62 -1.44 -7.45 5.69
C GLY A 62 -0.17 -7.59 6.52
N ILE A 63 0.89 -8.17 5.95
CA ILE A 63 2.16 -8.31 6.66
C ILE A 63 2.90 -6.98 6.56
N SER A 64 3.17 -6.36 7.71
CA SER A 64 4.02 -5.17 7.79
C SER A 64 5.44 -5.53 7.39
N ILE A 65 5.96 -4.86 6.37
CA ILE A 65 7.32 -5.10 5.89
C ILE A 65 8.33 -4.35 6.77
N ILE A 66 7.88 -3.27 7.41
CA ILE A 66 8.69 -2.52 8.37
C ILE A 66 8.95 -3.36 9.61
N ASP A 67 7.91 -4.05 10.09
CA ASP A 67 8.00 -4.83 11.33
C ASP A 67 8.52 -6.27 11.09
N HIS A 68 8.49 -6.78 9.85
CA HIS A 68 8.96 -8.13 9.47
C HIS A 68 9.83 -8.16 8.20
N PRO A 69 10.97 -7.45 8.16
CA PRO A 69 11.82 -7.40 6.96
C PRO A 69 12.41 -8.75 6.55
N GLU A 70 12.60 -9.69 7.49
CA GLU A 70 13.22 -11.00 7.30
C GLU A 70 12.42 -11.96 6.41
N ILE A 71 11.12 -11.72 6.25
CA ILE A 71 10.22 -12.56 5.44
C ILE A 71 10.34 -12.21 3.95
N PHE A 72 10.91 -11.05 3.61
CA PHE A 72 10.94 -10.53 2.25
C PHE A 72 12.33 -10.64 1.63
N THR A 73 12.38 -10.98 0.35
CA THR A 73 13.66 -11.07 -0.37
C THR A 73 14.32 -9.69 -0.51
N PRO A 74 15.65 -9.61 -0.64
CA PRO A 74 16.36 -8.33 -0.82
C PRO A 74 15.84 -7.48 -1.99
N ASP A 75 15.33 -8.10 -3.07
CA ASP A 75 14.72 -7.38 -4.20
C ASP A 75 13.45 -6.62 -3.80
N VAL A 76 12.62 -7.22 -2.93
CA VAL A 76 11.41 -6.59 -2.40
C VAL A 76 11.79 -5.41 -1.51
N ILE A 77 12.80 -5.58 -0.65
CA ILE A 77 13.32 -4.50 0.20
C ILE A 77 13.84 -3.33 -0.65
N ASN A 78 14.59 -3.60 -1.72
CA ASN A 78 15.09 -2.56 -2.63
C ASN A 78 13.98 -1.78 -3.36
N ARG A 79 12.91 -2.46 -3.78
CA ARG A 79 11.74 -1.80 -4.39
C ARG A 79 10.98 -0.94 -3.37
N ILE A 80 10.99 -1.32 -2.09
CA ILE A 80 10.39 -0.54 -1.01
C ILE A 80 11.18 0.73 -0.71
N SER A 81 12.51 0.71 -0.78
CA SER A 81 13.32 1.93 -0.63
C SER A 81 12.88 3.02 -1.61
N LYS A 82 12.57 2.63 -2.85
CA LYS A 82 12.02 3.55 -3.87
C LYS A 82 10.62 4.10 -3.53
N LEU A 83 9.82 3.38 -2.74
CA LEU A 83 8.52 3.90 -2.22
C LEU A 83 8.70 4.87 -1.05
N LYS A 84 9.78 4.75 -0.28
CA LYS A 84 10.10 5.70 0.79
C LYS A 84 10.64 7.02 0.23
N GLU A 85 11.35 6.96 -0.89
CA GLU A 85 11.97 8.11 -1.55
C GLU A 85 10.98 9.00 -2.31
N LYS A 86 9.80 8.51 -2.69
CA LYS A 86 8.77 9.35 -3.29
C LYS A 86 8.27 10.35 -2.24
N PRO A 87 8.57 11.66 -2.38
CA PRO A 87 7.95 12.68 -1.54
C PRO A 87 6.46 12.64 -1.81
N ASN A 88 5.66 12.87 -0.77
CA ASN A 88 4.23 13.12 -0.94
C ASN A 88 4.05 14.17 -2.04
N ALA A 89 3.31 13.82 -3.10
CA ALA A 89 3.01 14.76 -4.17
C ALA A 89 2.32 15.98 -3.56
N GLU A 90 3.01 17.12 -3.66
CA GLU A 90 2.48 18.48 -3.70
C GLU A 90 1.45 18.85 -2.63
N THR A 91 1.92 19.20 -1.44
CA THR A 91 1.30 20.33 -0.74
C THR A 91 1.65 21.59 -1.53
N GLY A 92 0.69 22.08 -2.31
CA GLY A 92 0.76 23.38 -2.98
C GLY A 92 0.96 24.50 -1.97
N GLY A 93 2.20 24.90 -1.78
CA GLY A 93 2.59 26.15 -1.12
C GLY A 93 2.78 27.21 -2.20
N SER A 94 1.75 28.01 -2.44
CA SER A 94 1.87 29.27 -3.18
C SER A 94 2.81 30.20 -2.39
N TYR A 95 4.05 30.33 -2.84
CA TYR A 95 4.94 31.38 -2.37
C TYR A 95 4.62 32.67 -3.13
N ASN A 96 3.79 33.51 -2.52
CA ASN A 96 3.80 34.95 -2.79
C ASN A 96 5.07 35.53 -2.17
N GLY A 97 6.05 35.87 -3.00
CA GLY A 97 7.23 36.65 -2.63
C GLY A 97 7.32 37.87 -3.53
N LYS A 98 7.20 39.04 -2.90
CA LYS A 98 7.23 40.40 -3.47
C LYS A 98 8.32 40.67 -4.50
#